data_AF-A0A1J8RDM3-F1
#
_entry.id   AF-A0A1J8RDM3-F1
#
_cell.length_a   1.000
_cell.length_b   1.000
_cell.length_c   1.000
_cell.angle_alpha   90.00
_cell.angle_beta   90.00
_cell.angle_gamma   90.00
#
_symmetry.space_group_name_H-M   'P 1'
#
loop_
_entity.id
_entity.type
_entity.pdbx_description
1 polymer ?
#
loop_
_entity_poly.entity_id
_entity_poly.type
_entity_poly.pdbx_seq_one_letter_code
_entity_poly.pdbx_strand_id
1 'polypeptide(L)'
;MSTHAFQMPLCNTPTTPKFDGTPRDLVHYFEDVSELLDTANITDEGKRIKAALHYIHRDDAETWETVMDLAGFKDRAKDKD
;
A
#
# COMPACT_ATOMS: atom_id res chain seq x y z
N MET A 1 24.41 13.61 -12.98
CA MET A 1 23.16 13.81 -12.24
C MET A 1 23.00 12.61 -11.31
N SER A 2 22.93 12.80 -9.99
CA SER A 2 22.79 11.67 -9.07
C SER A 2 21.38 11.10 -9.24
N THR A 3 21.27 9.93 -9.88
CA THR A 3 20.01 9.18 -9.98
C THR A 3 19.75 8.52 -8.63
N HIS A 4 19.35 9.30 -7.64
CA HIS A 4 18.78 8.73 -6.42
C HIS A 4 17.38 8.25 -6.76
N ALA A 5 17.23 6.93 -6.92
CA ALA A 5 15.92 6.31 -7.00
C ALA A 5 15.14 6.70 -5.75
N PHE A 6 13.92 7.20 -5.94
CA PHE A 6 13.03 7.51 -4.83
C PHE A 6 12.77 6.22 -4.04
N GLN A 7 13.04 6.27 -2.74
CA GLN A 7 12.84 5.14 -1.85
C GLN A 7 11.59 5.38 -1.02
N MET A 8 10.71 4.38 -1.01
CA MET A 8 9.48 4.42 -0.20
C MET A 8 9.82 4.72 1.28
N PRO A 9 9.02 5.56 1.96
CA PRO A 9 9.23 5.84 3.38
C PRO A 9 9.26 4.56 4.22
N LEU A 10 10.12 4.54 5.24
CA LEU A 10 10.08 3.48 6.25
C LEU A 10 8.81 3.62 7.09
N CYS A 11 8.28 2.52 7.62
CA CYS A 11 7.17 2.58 8.56
C CYS A 11 7.58 3.36 9.83
N ASN A 12 6.65 4.13 10.39
CA ASN A 12 6.84 4.99 11.58
C ASN A 12 7.76 6.21 11.40
N THR A 13 8.04 6.65 10.17
CA THR A 13 8.70 7.94 9.94
C THR A 13 7.67 9.08 9.87
N PRO A 14 8.08 10.34 10.08
CA PRO A 14 7.16 11.49 9.94
C PRO A 14 6.55 11.63 8.54
N THR A 15 7.20 11.07 7.53
CA THR A 15 6.79 11.10 6.11
C THR A 15 5.98 9.88 5.69
N THR A 16 5.64 8.98 6.62
CA THR A 16 4.83 7.81 6.33
C THR A 16 3.35 8.20 6.25
N PRO A 17 2.60 7.76 5.23
CA PRO A 17 1.14 7.83 5.25
C PRO A 17 0.61 7.13 6.50
N LYS A 18 -0.41 7.70 7.13
CA LYS A 18 -1.02 7.12 8.34
C LYS A 18 -2.50 6.93 8.13
N PHE A 19 -2.99 5.76 8.55
CA PHE A 19 -4.40 5.49 8.68
C PHE A 19 -4.68 5.23 10.16
N ASP A 20 -5.59 6.01 10.74
CA ASP A 20 -5.95 5.95 12.16
C ASP A 20 -7.21 5.10 12.41
N GLY A 21 -7.76 4.46 11.37
CA GLY A 21 -9.00 3.70 11.42
C GLY A 21 -10.24 4.54 11.07
N THR A 22 -10.13 5.86 10.88
CA THR A 22 -11.26 6.73 10.56
C THR A 22 -11.64 6.60 9.08
N PRO A 23 -12.88 6.20 8.74
CA PRO A 23 -13.27 6.00 7.33
C PRO A 23 -13.14 7.25 6.44
N ARG A 24 -13.23 8.46 7.03
CA ARG A 24 -13.06 9.74 6.33
C ARG A 24 -11.64 9.92 5.79
N ASP A 25 -10.65 9.40 6.50
CA ASP A 25 -9.24 9.60 6.17
C ASP A 25 -8.69 8.49 5.27
N LEU A 26 -9.53 7.49 4.98
CA LEU A 26 -9.19 6.37 4.11
C LEU A 26 -8.85 6.80 2.68
N VAL A 27 -9.59 7.77 2.14
CA VAL A 27 -9.35 8.30 0.78
C VAL A 27 -8.00 9.01 0.73
N HIS A 28 -7.74 9.91 1.68
CA HIS A 28 -6.49 10.66 1.77
C HIS A 28 -5.29 9.72 1.96
N TYR A 29 -5.44 8.69 2.80
CA TYR A 29 -4.43 7.65 2.97
C TYR A 29 -4.05 6.98 1.64
N PHE A 30 -5.03 6.57 0.83
CA PHE A 30 -4.74 5.93 -0.46
C PHE A 30 -4.17 6.91 -1.50
N GLU A 31 -4.57 8.18 -1.47
CA GLU A 31 -3.98 9.22 -2.32
C GLU A 31 -2.49 9.41 -2.00
N ASP A 32 -2.15 9.59 -0.72
CA ASP A 32 -0.75 9.71 -0.27
C ASP A 32 0.09 8.50 -0.66
N VAL A 33 -0.43 7.28 -0.45
CA VAL A 33 0.25 6.04 -0.82
C VAL A 33 0.43 5.96 -2.34
N SER A 34 -0.57 6.37 -3.13
CA SER A 34 -0.50 6.36 -4.59
C SER A 34 0.57 7.31 -5.11
N GLU A 35 0.64 8.54 -4.58
CA GLU A 35 1.66 9.52 -4.97
C GLU A 35 3.08 9.01 -4.68
N LEU A 36 3.29 8.36 -3.54
CA LEU A 36 4.58 7.75 -3.19
C LEU A 36 4.97 6.62 -4.14
N LEU A 37 4.00 5.76 -4.48
CA LEU A 37 4.22 4.65 -5.42
C LEU A 37 4.51 5.13 -6.83
N ASP A 38 3.83 6.18 -7.28
CA ASP A 38 4.04 6.79 -8.59
C ASP A 38 5.42 7.45 -8.65
N THR A 39 5.83 8.14 -7.57
CA THR A 39 7.18 8.71 -7.44
C THR A 39 8.25 7.62 -7.41
N ALA A 40 7.97 6.47 -6.81
CA ALA A 40 8.83 5.29 -6.80
C ALA A 40 8.81 4.50 -8.13
N ASN A 41 7.98 4.90 -9.10
CA ASN A 41 7.74 4.18 -10.36
C ASN A 41 7.30 2.70 -10.14
N ILE A 42 6.48 2.45 -9.11
CA ILE A 42 5.92 1.14 -8.79
C ILE A 42 4.56 1.00 -9.47
N THR A 43 4.52 0.28 -10.59
CA THR A 43 3.32 0.05 -11.39
C THR A 43 2.67 -1.33 -11.17
N ASP A 44 3.37 -2.23 -10.49
CA ASP A 44 2.87 -3.58 -10.21
C ASP A 44 1.81 -3.53 -9.10
N GLU A 45 0.58 -3.92 -9.42
CA GLU A 45 -0.56 -3.87 -8.50
C GLU A 45 -0.31 -4.64 -7.20
N GLY A 46 0.32 -5.81 -7.29
CA GLY A 46 0.65 -6.62 -6.11
C GLY A 46 1.61 -5.91 -5.17
N LYS A 47 2.62 -5.20 -5.69
CA LYS A 47 3.53 -4.36 -4.91
C LYS A 47 2.84 -3.14 -4.33
N ARG A 48 1.93 -2.51 -5.07
CA ARG A 48 1.14 -1.36 -4.60
C ARG A 48 0.27 -1.74 -3.40
N ILE A 49 -0.44 -2.87 -3.48
CA ILE A 49 -1.26 -3.37 -2.37
C ILE A 49 -0.39 -3.70 -1.15
N LYS A 50 0.75 -4.39 -1.33
CA LYS A 50 1.67 -4.67 -0.22
C LYS A 50 2.21 -3.40 0.45
N ALA A 51 2.49 -2.36 -0.32
CA ALA A 51 2.91 -1.07 0.21
C ALA A 51 1.79 -0.40 1.01
N ALA A 52 0.55 -0.43 0.50
CA ALA A 52 -0.62 0.09 1.22
C ALA A 52 -0.93 -0.69 2.51
N LEU A 53 -0.60 -1.98 2.60
CA LEU A 53 -0.75 -2.74 3.85
C LEU A 53 0.40 -2.48 4.83
N HIS A 54 1.55 -2.00 4.35
CA HIS A 54 2.74 -1.79 5.18
C HIS A 54 2.62 -0.59 6.14
N TYR A 55 1.76 0.37 5.83
CA TYR A 55 1.64 1.62 6.60
C TYR A 55 0.40 1.68 7.51
N ILE A 56 -0.50 0.70 7.43
CA ILE A 56 -1.63 0.59 8.37
C ILE A 56 -1.26 -0.25 9.59
N HIS A 57 -2.07 -0.19 10.64
CA HIS A 57 -1.85 -0.98 11.84
C HIS A 57 -1.90 -2.49 11.52
N ARG A 58 -1.10 -3.29 12.23
CA ARG A 58 -0.97 -4.74 11.97
C ARG A 58 -2.32 -5.46 11.97
N ASP A 59 -3.18 -5.15 12.93
CA ASP A 59 -4.49 -5.79 13.07
C ASP A 59 -5.44 -5.41 11.91
N ASP A 60 -5.33 -4.18 11.41
CA ASP A 60 -6.07 -3.73 10.22
C ASP A 60 -5.50 -4.42 8.98
N ALA A 61 -4.18 -4.49 8.83
CA ALA A 61 -3.54 -5.21 7.72
C ALA A 61 -3.99 -6.67 7.65
N GLU A 62 -3.99 -7.38 8.78
CA GLU A 62 -4.44 -8.77 8.88
C GLU A 62 -5.92 -8.93 8.51
N THR A 63 -6.77 -8.00 8.95
CA THR A 63 -8.19 -7.95 8.57
C THR A 63 -8.36 -7.79 7.07
N TRP A 64 -7.61 -6.88 6.46
CA TRP A 64 -7.71 -6.57 5.04
C TRP A 64 -7.15 -7.70 4.16
N GLU A 65 -6.05 -8.32 4.57
CA GLU A 65 -5.52 -9.52 3.91
C GLU A 65 -6.54 -10.66 3.94
N THR A 66 -7.23 -10.86 5.06
CA THR A 66 -8.28 -11.87 5.18
C THR A 66 -9.46 -11.57 4.24
N VAL A 67 -9.88 -10.31 4.15
CA VAL A 67 -10.94 -9.88 3.22
C VAL A 67 -10.53 -10.11 1.77
N MET A 68 -9.29 -9.81 1.42
CA MET A 68 -8.75 -10.04 0.07
C MET A 68 -8.73 -11.52 -0.30
N ASP A 69 -8.35 -12.38 0.65
CA ASP A 69 -8.34 -13.83 0.48
C ASP A 69 -9.75 -14.38 0.28
N LEU A 70 -10.70 -13.95 1.12
CA LEU A 70 -12.11 -14.34 1.00
C LEU A 70 -12.78 -13.84 -0.29
N ALA A 71 -12.38 -12.67 -0.78
CA ALA A 71 -12.89 -12.10 -2.02
C ALA A 71 -12.19 -12.63 -3.29
N GLY A 72 -11.30 -13.63 -3.16
CA GLY A 72 -10.62 -14.27 -4.28
C GLY A 72 -9.64 -13.35 -5.03
N PHE A 73 -9.17 -12.26 -4.39
CA PHE A 73 -8.19 -11.36 -5.01
C PHE A 73 -6.81 -12.01 -5.12
N LYS A 74 -6.45 -12.95 -4.23
CA LYS A 74 -5.21 -13.73 -4.34
C LYS A 74 -5.21 -14.69 -5.54
N ASP A 75 -6.36 -15.24 -5.91
CA ASP A 75 -6.44 -16.25 -6.97
C ASP A 75 -6.41 -15.65 -8.38
N ARG A 76 -6.96 -14.43 -8.56
CA ARG A 76 -6.95 -13.72 -9.86
C ARG A 76 -5.55 -13.27 -10.33
N ALA A 77 -4.56 -13.22 -9.46
CA ALA A 77 -3.19 -12.84 -9.81
C ALA A 77 -2.39 -13.99 -10.44
N LYS A 78 -2.89 -15.24 -10.41
CA LYS A 78 -2.22 -16.42 -10.99
C LYS A 78 -2.58 -16.72 -12.44
N ASP A 79 -3.64 -16.12 -12.98
CA ASP A 79 -4.15 -16.46 -14.32
C ASP A 79 -3.51 -15.65 -15.47
N LYS A 80 -2.33 -15.05 -15.23
CA LYS A 80 -1.60 -14.24 -16.24
C LYS A 80 -0.17 -14.74 -16.52
N ASP A 81 0.09 -16.03 -16.30
CA ASP A 81 1.29 -16.72 -16.81
C ASP A 81 0.98 -17.52 -18.09
#